data_AF-A0A2K8STQ7-F1
#
_entry.id   AF-A0A2K8STQ7-F1
#
_cell.length_a   1.000
_cell.length_b   1.000
_cell.length_c   1.000
_cell.angle_alpha   90.00
_cell.angle_beta   90.00
_cell.angle_gamma   90.00
#
_symmetry.space_group_name_H-M   'P 1'
#
loop_
_entity.id
_entity.type
_entity.pdbx_description
1 polymer ?
#
loop_
_entity_poly.entity_id
_entity_poly.type
_entity_poly.pdbx_seq_one_letter_code
_entity_poly.pdbx_strand_id
1 'polypeptide(L)'
;MLQPEQILQDRYQIERQLGNNGIRQTWLAKDLQAPNGENSTVVVKLLAFGGTVQWDDLKLFEREAQILKQLNHPRIPRYIDYFCIDDRTLWFALIQEYIPGESLKEKLAIGERFSEKQARKIAVEVLNILIYLHELNPGVLHRDIKPSNLIWGEDNRIYLVDFGAVQDKAAREGVTFTVVGTYGYAPMEQFGGRAVAASDLYALGATLIHLLTGTSPSDLPQQDLRLQFADRVNLSPSFVSWLQKLIEPAPEQRFTNAREALNVLKSRLAIKSANKNQLLPLKEIINNSGCGINNHNETVPEEILGWNWGAFLMPWLWMWPNQVWCGVFCFIPRFSWFLAIAFGAKGNEWAWKSRRWNSIEQFKAHQRGWAIAGILIGGPISIMMWVRAIALLQAAF
;
A
#
# COMPACT_ATOMS: atom_id res chain seq x y z
N MET A 1 -10.40 -0.45 -41.73
CA MET A 1 -10.20 -1.50 -40.71
C MET A 1 -8.98 -2.28 -41.16
N LEU A 2 -7.97 -2.44 -40.30
CA LEU A 2 -6.76 -3.19 -40.69
C LEU A 2 -7.11 -4.67 -40.91
N GLN A 3 -6.42 -5.30 -41.85
CA GLN A 3 -6.55 -6.72 -42.16
C GLN A 3 -5.27 -7.47 -41.79
N PRO A 4 -5.35 -8.79 -41.48
CA PRO A 4 -4.18 -9.64 -41.42
C PRO A 4 -3.32 -9.49 -42.69
N GLU A 5 -2.01 -9.64 -42.55
CA GLU A 5 -0.98 -9.48 -43.59
C GLU A 5 -0.72 -8.04 -44.07
N GLN A 6 -1.52 -7.05 -43.66
CA GLN A 6 -1.23 -5.65 -43.93
C GLN A 6 0.09 -5.22 -43.28
N ILE A 7 0.92 -4.49 -44.02
CA ILE A 7 2.21 -3.97 -43.54
C ILE A 7 2.06 -2.48 -43.19
N LEU A 8 2.47 -2.12 -41.97
CA LEU A 8 2.54 -0.73 -41.51
C LEU A 8 3.98 -0.23 -41.60
N GLN A 9 4.17 0.98 -42.14
CA GLN A 9 5.48 1.65 -42.28
C GLN A 9 6.55 0.75 -42.93
N ASP A 10 6.16 -0.07 -43.91
CA ASP A 10 7.04 -1.02 -44.60
C ASP A 10 7.86 -1.94 -43.67
N ARG A 11 7.35 -2.17 -42.45
CA ARG A 11 8.10 -2.83 -41.38
C ARG A 11 7.26 -3.79 -40.53
N TYR A 12 6.06 -3.41 -40.15
CA TYR A 12 5.26 -4.19 -39.20
C TYR A 12 4.11 -4.90 -39.91
N GLN A 13 4.25 -6.21 -40.13
CA GLN A 13 3.22 -7.03 -40.74
C GLN A 13 2.21 -7.50 -39.68
N ILE A 14 0.95 -7.09 -39.80
CA ILE A 14 -0.12 -7.47 -38.89
C ILE A 14 -0.43 -8.96 -39.03
N GLU A 15 -0.54 -9.67 -37.91
CA GLU A 15 -0.84 -11.11 -37.89
C GLU A 15 -2.21 -11.40 -37.28
N ARG A 16 -2.39 -11.12 -35.98
CA ARG A 16 -3.57 -11.53 -35.21
C ARG A 16 -4.07 -10.42 -34.31
N GLN A 17 -5.37 -10.20 -34.27
CA GLN A 17 -5.97 -9.26 -33.33
C GLN A 17 -5.96 -9.84 -31.90
N LEU A 18 -5.43 -9.09 -30.94
CA LEU A 18 -5.41 -9.44 -29.52
C LEU A 18 -6.54 -8.75 -28.74
N GLY A 19 -6.96 -7.56 -29.18
CA GLY A 19 -8.04 -6.81 -28.54
C GLY A 19 -8.63 -5.74 -29.45
N ASN A 20 -9.91 -5.43 -29.26
CA ASN A 20 -10.64 -4.44 -30.04
C ASN A 20 -11.80 -3.85 -29.24
N ASN A 21 -11.88 -2.52 -29.15
CA ASN A 21 -13.05 -1.82 -28.63
C ASN A 21 -13.57 -0.74 -29.60
N GLY A 22 -13.26 -0.89 -30.90
CA GLY A 22 -13.60 0.04 -31.98
C GLY A 22 -12.57 1.15 -32.14
N ILE A 23 -12.32 1.91 -31.06
CA ILE A 23 -11.43 3.08 -31.03
C ILE A 23 -9.96 2.67 -30.84
N ARG A 24 -9.74 1.71 -29.93
CA ARG A 24 -8.44 1.10 -29.66
C ARG A 24 -8.42 -0.31 -30.20
N GLN A 25 -7.30 -0.65 -30.83
CA GLN A 25 -7.04 -2.01 -31.28
C GLN A 25 -5.64 -2.43 -30.86
N THR A 26 -5.50 -3.69 -30.47
CA THR A 26 -4.22 -4.28 -30.14
C THR A 26 -4.02 -5.48 -31.04
N TRP A 27 -2.89 -5.51 -31.74
CA TRP A 27 -2.53 -6.54 -32.70
C TRP A 27 -1.18 -7.15 -32.37
N LEU A 28 -1.04 -8.44 -32.64
CA LEU A 28 0.24 -9.10 -32.80
C LEU A 28 0.73 -8.85 -34.22
N ALA A 29 2.02 -8.53 -34.37
CA ALA A 29 2.63 -8.28 -35.66
C ALA A 29 4.08 -8.79 -35.69
N LYS A 30 4.61 -8.90 -36.91
CA LYS A 30 6.01 -9.24 -37.17
C LYS A 30 6.78 -8.02 -37.66
N ASP A 31 7.87 -7.69 -36.98
CA ASP A 31 8.88 -6.71 -37.40
C ASP A 31 9.79 -7.35 -38.46
N LEU A 32 9.59 -6.95 -39.71
CA LEU A 32 10.29 -7.45 -40.88
C LEU A 32 11.74 -6.96 -40.96
N GLN A 33 12.11 -5.95 -40.16
CA GLN A 33 13.45 -5.35 -40.14
C GLN A 33 14.21 -5.66 -38.83
N ALA A 34 13.72 -6.59 -38.02
CA ALA A 34 14.39 -6.99 -36.78
C ALA A 34 15.80 -7.55 -37.08
N PRO A 35 16.87 -7.03 -36.44
CA PRO A 35 18.25 -7.29 -36.86
C PRO A 35 18.71 -8.76 -36.91
N ASN A 36 18.06 -9.70 -36.23
CA ASN A 36 18.55 -11.08 -36.07
C ASN A 36 17.48 -12.20 -36.15
N GLY A 37 16.26 -11.92 -36.59
CA GLY A 37 15.19 -12.93 -36.73
C GLY A 37 14.60 -13.50 -35.41
N GLU A 38 15.40 -13.62 -34.35
CA GLU A 38 14.95 -13.89 -32.98
C GLU A 38 14.29 -12.62 -32.39
N ASN A 39 13.05 -12.76 -31.91
CA ASN A 39 12.19 -11.67 -31.44
C ASN A 39 11.73 -10.65 -32.52
N SER A 40 11.30 -11.14 -33.69
CA SER A 40 10.56 -10.30 -34.64
C SER A 40 9.11 -10.02 -34.21
N THR A 41 8.56 -10.74 -33.25
CA THR A 41 7.16 -10.53 -32.82
C THR A 41 7.03 -9.29 -31.94
N VAL A 42 6.07 -8.43 -32.27
CA VAL A 42 5.78 -7.16 -31.58
C VAL A 42 4.28 -7.01 -31.33
N VAL A 43 3.93 -6.11 -30.41
CA VAL A 43 2.55 -5.67 -30.20
C VAL A 43 2.36 -4.30 -30.81
N VAL A 44 1.31 -4.16 -31.63
CA VAL A 44 0.86 -2.91 -32.24
C VAL A 44 -0.40 -2.46 -31.52
N LYS A 45 -0.31 -1.41 -30.71
CA LYS A 45 -1.48 -0.72 -30.17
C LYS A 45 -1.86 0.41 -31.10
N LEU A 46 -3.14 0.56 -31.38
CA LEU A 46 -3.69 1.55 -32.28
C LEU A 46 -4.73 2.39 -31.58
N LEU A 47 -4.76 3.67 -31.91
CA LEU A 47 -5.80 4.60 -31.50
C LEU A 47 -6.27 5.37 -32.73
N ALA A 48 -7.54 5.24 -33.08
CA ALA A 48 -8.18 6.12 -34.06
C ALA A 48 -8.44 7.49 -33.42
N PHE A 49 -8.09 8.60 -34.07
CA PHE A 49 -8.47 9.93 -33.63
C PHE A 49 -9.57 10.52 -34.53
N GLY A 50 -10.59 11.11 -33.91
CA GLY A 50 -11.80 11.59 -34.57
C GLY A 50 -13.06 10.80 -34.19
N GLY A 51 -14.23 11.42 -34.36
CA GLY A 51 -15.51 10.84 -33.93
C GLY A 51 -15.74 10.97 -32.42
N THR A 52 -15.88 9.84 -31.72
CA THR A 52 -16.14 9.77 -30.27
C THR A 52 -14.89 9.97 -29.40
N VAL A 53 -13.70 9.89 -30.00
CA VAL A 53 -12.40 9.96 -29.32
C VAL A 53 -12.07 11.41 -28.99
N GLN A 54 -11.89 11.67 -27.69
CA GLN A 54 -11.62 13.02 -27.21
C GLN A 54 -10.12 13.31 -27.23
N TRP A 55 -9.76 14.59 -27.21
CA TRP A 55 -8.37 15.03 -27.08
C TRP A 55 -7.63 14.39 -25.88
N ASP A 56 -8.35 14.04 -24.82
CA ASP A 56 -7.76 13.40 -23.65
C ASP A 56 -7.33 11.94 -23.90
N ASP A 57 -8.02 11.20 -24.78
CA ASP A 57 -7.63 9.82 -25.14
C ASP A 57 -6.32 9.78 -25.92
N LEU A 58 -6.14 10.75 -26.84
CA LEU A 58 -4.91 10.91 -27.60
C LEU A 58 -3.75 11.31 -26.68
N LYS A 59 -3.97 12.29 -25.79
CA LYS A 59 -2.97 12.69 -24.79
C LYS A 59 -2.53 11.51 -23.92
N LEU A 60 -3.45 10.67 -23.46
CA LEU A 60 -3.11 9.47 -22.68
C LEU A 60 -2.28 8.48 -23.49
N PHE A 61 -2.59 8.31 -24.77
CA PHE A 61 -1.88 7.38 -25.65
C PHE A 61 -0.47 7.88 -26.03
N GLU A 62 -0.32 9.17 -26.35
CA GLU A 62 0.99 9.81 -26.53
C GLU A 62 1.82 9.73 -25.24
N ARG A 63 1.19 9.96 -24.08
CA ARG A 63 1.86 9.84 -22.80
C ARG A 63 2.32 8.41 -22.52
N GLU A 64 1.50 7.41 -22.83
CA GLU A 64 1.89 6.01 -22.72
C GLU A 64 3.17 5.74 -23.51
N ALA A 65 3.21 6.16 -24.78
CA ALA A 65 4.39 6.01 -25.64
C ALA A 65 5.62 6.73 -25.06
N GLN A 66 5.46 7.98 -24.60
CA GLN A 66 6.54 8.78 -24.02
C GLN A 66 7.09 8.18 -22.73
N ILE A 67 6.22 7.70 -21.84
CA ILE A 67 6.65 7.05 -20.60
C ILE A 67 7.34 5.73 -20.94
N LEU A 68 6.71 4.86 -21.73
CA LEU A 68 7.28 3.56 -22.07
C LEU A 68 8.66 3.67 -22.74
N LYS A 69 8.87 4.72 -23.57
CA LYS A 69 10.16 5.03 -24.18
C LYS A 69 11.27 5.34 -23.17
N GLN A 70 10.93 5.86 -22.00
CA GLN A 70 11.87 6.20 -20.92
C GLN A 70 12.10 5.04 -19.95
N LEU A 71 11.24 4.01 -19.99
CA LEU A 71 11.35 2.86 -19.10
C LEU A 71 12.39 1.86 -19.64
N ASN A 72 13.20 1.35 -18.72
CA ASN A 72 14.15 0.29 -18.96
C ASN A 72 14.11 -0.68 -17.77
N HIS A 73 13.21 -1.66 -17.84
CA HIS A 73 13.06 -2.68 -16.82
C HIS A 73 12.75 -4.02 -17.49
N PRO A 74 13.42 -5.12 -17.12
CA PRO A 74 13.29 -6.39 -17.83
C PRO A 74 11.90 -7.02 -17.76
N ARG A 75 11.02 -6.54 -16.87
CA ARG A 75 9.63 -7.01 -16.67
C ARG A 75 8.56 -6.01 -17.17
N ILE A 76 8.98 -5.04 -17.97
CA ILE A 76 8.12 -4.09 -18.66
C ILE A 76 8.44 -4.20 -20.16
N PRO A 77 7.44 -4.27 -21.06
CA PRO A 77 7.70 -4.32 -22.49
C PRO A 77 8.55 -3.15 -22.95
N ARG A 78 9.58 -3.42 -23.74
CA ARG A 78 10.40 -2.36 -24.34
C ARG A 78 9.61 -1.58 -25.39
N TYR A 79 9.71 -0.26 -25.36
CA TYR A 79 9.28 0.60 -26.46
C TYR A 79 10.08 0.29 -27.75
N ILE A 80 9.40 0.26 -28.90
CA ILE A 80 10.02 0.06 -30.21
C ILE A 80 9.82 1.28 -31.09
N ASP A 81 8.57 1.72 -31.29
CA ASP A 81 8.26 2.82 -32.22
C ASP A 81 6.90 3.48 -31.91
N TYR A 82 6.69 4.68 -32.45
CA TYR A 82 5.43 5.42 -32.36
C TYR A 82 5.25 6.33 -33.58
N PHE A 83 4.13 6.19 -34.30
CA PHE A 83 3.88 6.93 -35.54
C PHE A 83 2.39 7.08 -35.86
N CYS A 84 2.07 8.03 -36.74
CA CYS A 84 0.76 8.11 -37.39
C CYS A 84 0.76 7.18 -38.62
N ILE A 85 -0.26 6.34 -38.76
CA ILE A 85 -0.44 5.42 -39.89
C ILE A 85 -0.89 6.20 -41.13
N ASP A 86 -1.82 7.15 -40.96
CA ASP A 86 -2.45 7.86 -42.06
C ASP A 86 -2.88 9.26 -41.59
N ASP A 87 -2.35 10.29 -42.25
CA ASP A 87 -2.63 11.70 -41.99
C ASP A 87 -4.10 12.08 -42.20
N ARG A 88 -4.87 11.27 -42.96
CA ARG A 88 -6.29 11.54 -43.24
C ARG A 88 -7.23 10.92 -42.21
N THR A 89 -6.90 9.73 -41.71
CA THR A 89 -7.74 9.02 -40.73
C THR A 89 -7.22 9.15 -39.29
N LEU A 90 -6.05 9.78 -39.09
CA LEU A 90 -5.43 10.10 -37.80
C LEU A 90 -5.34 8.89 -36.87
N TRP A 91 -4.90 7.75 -37.41
CA TRP A 91 -4.62 6.55 -36.62
C TRP A 91 -3.20 6.61 -36.08
N PHE A 92 -3.05 6.56 -34.76
CA PHE A 92 -1.76 6.52 -34.09
C PHE A 92 -1.42 5.09 -33.70
N ALA A 93 -0.16 4.70 -33.89
CA ALA A 93 0.37 3.39 -33.57
C ALA A 93 1.48 3.50 -32.53
N LEU A 94 1.42 2.65 -31.50
CA LEU A 94 2.50 2.40 -30.55
C LEU A 94 2.98 0.95 -30.72
N ILE A 95 4.25 0.78 -31.03
CA ILE A 95 4.90 -0.51 -31.18
C ILE A 95 5.74 -0.81 -29.94
N GLN A 96 5.52 -1.97 -29.36
CA GLN A 96 6.24 -2.43 -28.18
C GLN A 96 6.60 -3.92 -28.29
N GLU A 97 7.53 -4.35 -27.45
CA GLU A 97 7.90 -5.75 -27.29
C GLU A 97 6.68 -6.63 -26.98
N TYR A 98 6.60 -7.77 -27.66
CA TYR A 98 5.66 -8.83 -27.32
C TYR A 98 6.22 -9.66 -26.15
N ILE A 99 5.39 -9.90 -25.14
CA ILE A 99 5.73 -10.77 -24.02
C ILE A 99 5.01 -12.11 -24.22
N PRO A 100 5.74 -13.21 -24.50
CA PRO A 100 5.14 -14.55 -24.61
C PRO A 100 4.60 -15.00 -23.26
N GLY A 101 3.31 -15.35 -23.22
CA GLY A 101 2.63 -15.82 -22.01
C GLY A 101 1.14 -15.52 -22.03
N GLU A 102 0.49 -15.78 -20.91
CA GLU A 102 -0.95 -15.53 -20.72
C GLU A 102 -1.14 -14.43 -19.67
N SER A 103 -2.10 -13.54 -19.90
CA SER A 103 -2.53 -12.61 -18.87
C SER A 103 -3.15 -13.36 -17.69
N LEU A 104 -3.04 -12.80 -16.48
CA LEU A 104 -3.68 -13.40 -15.30
C LEU A 104 -5.21 -13.39 -15.43
N LYS A 105 -5.77 -12.48 -16.24
CA LYS A 105 -7.20 -12.49 -16.59
C LYS A 105 -7.58 -13.73 -17.42
N GLU A 106 -6.79 -14.10 -18.42
CA GLU A 106 -7.05 -15.29 -19.23
C GLU A 106 -6.98 -16.55 -18.37
N LYS A 107 -6.00 -16.63 -17.47
CA LYS A 107 -5.90 -17.70 -16.47
C LYS A 107 -7.13 -17.79 -15.56
N LEU A 108 -7.61 -16.65 -15.07
CA LEU A 108 -8.86 -16.60 -14.29
C LEU A 108 -10.09 -17.06 -15.10
N ALA A 109 -10.16 -16.69 -16.39
CA ALA A 109 -11.30 -17.00 -17.26
C ALA A 109 -11.45 -18.51 -17.52
N ILE A 110 -10.34 -19.27 -17.54
CA ILE A 110 -10.37 -20.73 -17.63
C ILE A 110 -10.57 -21.43 -16.27
N GLY A 111 -10.88 -20.66 -15.22
CA GLY A 111 -11.17 -21.19 -13.89
C GLY A 111 -9.93 -21.42 -13.01
N GLU A 112 -8.73 -21.00 -13.43
CA GLU A 112 -7.53 -21.13 -12.61
C GLU A 112 -7.70 -20.34 -11.30
N ARG A 113 -7.20 -20.91 -10.20
CA ARG A 113 -7.11 -20.26 -8.88
C ARG A 113 -5.68 -20.31 -8.42
N PHE A 114 -5.19 -19.19 -7.89
CA PHE A 114 -3.79 -19.08 -7.50
C PHE A 114 -3.61 -19.50 -6.05
N SER A 115 -2.59 -20.31 -5.78
CA SER A 115 -2.18 -20.62 -4.42
C SER A 115 -1.56 -19.40 -3.72
N GLU A 116 -1.49 -19.41 -2.38
CA GLU A 116 -0.75 -18.40 -1.61
C GLU A 116 0.69 -18.26 -2.12
N LYS A 117 1.36 -19.36 -2.48
CA LYS A 117 2.73 -19.34 -3.01
C LYS A 117 2.82 -18.57 -4.32
N GLN A 118 1.90 -18.80 -5.25
CA GLN A 118 1.85 -18.09 -6.53
C GLN A 118 1.49 -16.61 -6.32
N ALA A 119 0.48 -16.30 -5.50
CA ALA A 119 0.10 -14.93 -5.19
C ALA A 119 1.25 -14.14 -4.54
N ARG A 120 2.02 -14.75 -3.62
CA ARG A 120 3.23 -14.14 -3.05
C ARG A 120 4.31 -13.91 -4.08
N LYS A 121 4.51 -14.83 -5.03
CA LYS A 121 5.45 -14.64 -6.14
C LYS A 121 5.05 -13.44 -7.00
N ILE A 122 3.78 -13.38 -7.40
CA ILE A 122 3.24 -12.26 -8.18
C ILE A 122 3.44 -10.95 -7.41
N ALA A 123 3.09 -10.93 -6.12
CA ALA A 123 3.28 -9.77 -5.27
C ALA A 123 4.73 -9.29 -5.24
N VAL A 124 5.70 -10.20 -5.06
CA VAL A 124 7.12 -9.83 -5.05
C VAL A 124 7.54 -9.24 -6.39
N GLU A 125 7.17 -9.86 -7.52
CA GLU A 125 7.61 -9.39 -8.84
C GLU A 125 6.96 -8.05 -9.20
N VAL A 126 5.66 -7.87 -8.94
CA VAL A 126 4.99 -6.58 -9.16
C VAL A 126 5.51 -5.49 -8.24
N LEU A 127 5.80 -5.78 -6.96
CA LEU A 127 6.38 -4.78 -6.05
C LEU A 127 7.76 -4.30 -6.50
N ASN A 128 8.60 -5.17 -7.09
CA ASN A 128 9.88 -4.74 -7.66
C ASN A 128 9.68 -3.81 -8.86
N ILE A 129 8.67 -4.07 -9.70
CA ILE A 129 8.32 -3.18 -10.81
C ILE A 129 7.83 -1.82 -10.27
N LEU A 130 6.95 -1.82 -9.26
CA LEU A 130 6.45 -0.58 -8.66
C LEU A 130 7.53 0.23 -7.95
N ILE A 131 8.45 -0.45 -7.28
CA ILE A 131 9.66 0.17 -6.73
C ILE A 131 10.40 0.93 -7.83
N TYR A 132 10.70 0.27 -8.96
CA TYR A 132 11.40 0.90 -10.08
C TYR A 132 10.65 2.14 -10.58
N LEU A 133 9.35 2.01 -10.88
CA LEU A 133 8.54 3.12 -11.39
C LEU A 133 8.44 4.29 -10.41
N HIS A 134 8.23 4.00 -9.12
CA HIS A 134 7.97 5.01 -8.10
C HIS A 134 9.21 5.80 -7.70
N GLU A 135 10.40 5.23 -7.93
CA GLU A 135 11.73 5.80 -7.65
C GLU A 135 12.37 6.52 -8.85
N LEU A 136 11.74 6.50 -10.03
CA LEU A 136 12.13 7.35 -11.16
C LEU A 136 12.07 8.84 -10.77
N ASN A 137 12.74 9.69 -11.54
CA ASN A 137 12.70 11.14 -11.38
C ASN A 137 12.32 11.82 -12.71
N PRO A 138 11.06 12.28 -12.88
CA PRO A 138 9.96 12.19 -11.92
C PRO A 138 9.44 10.74 -11.74
N GLY A 139 8.88 10.45 -10.57
CA GLY A 139 8.32 9.12 -10.30
C GLY A 139 7.03 8.89 -11.08
N VAL A 140 6.81 7.66 -11.55
CA VAL A 140 5.67 7.28 -12.38
C VAL A 140 4.69 6.42 -11.58
N LEU A 141 3.40 6.71 -11.67
CA LEU A 141 2.32 5.86 -11.13
C LEU A 141 1.67 5.07 -12.26
N HIS A 142 1.38 3.78 -12.05
CA HIS A 142 0.76 2.93 -13.07
C HIS A 142 -0.75 3.16 -13.18
N ARG A 143 -1.44 3.26 -12.04
CA ARG A 143 -2.88 3.54 -11.87
C ARG A 143 -3.86 2.51 -12.42
N ASP A 144 -3.42 1.51 -13.18
CA ASP A 144 -4.33 0.46 -13.70
C ASP A 144 -3.78 -0.97 -13.53
N ILE A 145 -3.30 -1.30 -12.33
CA ILE A 145 -2.86 -2.67 -12.01
C ILE A 145 -4.09 -3.56 -11.82
N LYS A 146 -4.21 -4.58 -12.67
CA LYS A 146 -5.31 -5.56 -12.67
C LYS A 146 -4.89 -6.83 -13.42
N PRO A 147 -5.63 -7.95 -13.31
CA PRO A 147 -5.25 -9.21 -13.95
C PRO A 147 -5.01 -9.16 -15.47
N SER A 148 -5.69 -8.28 -16.21
CA SER A 148 -5.46 -8.14 -17.67
C SER A 148 -4.14 -7.47 -18.02
N ASN A 149 -3.55 -6.73 -17.07
CA ASN A 149 -2.35 -5.93 -17.27
C ASN A 149 -1.11 -6.61 -16.65
N LEU A 150 -1.27 -7.85 -16.18
CA LEU A 150 -0.19 -8.69 -15.70
C LEU A 150 -0.12 -9.94 -16.57
N ILE A 151 1.03 -10.19 -17.18
CA ILE A 151 1.28 -11.38 -18.00
C ILE A 151 2.15 -12.34 -17.19
N TRP A 152 1.72 -13.59 -17.09
CA TRP A 152 2.54 -14.70 -16.65
C TRP A 152 3.32 -15.22 -17.86
N GLY A 153 4.57 -14.79 -17.95
CA GLY A 153 5.47 -15.14 -19.04
C GLY A 153 5.84 -16.61 -19.06
N GLU A 154 6.19 -17.12 -20.24
CA GLU A 154 6.67 -18.50 -20.43
C GLU A 154 7.96 -18.79 -19.65
N ASP A 155 8.77 -17.76 -19.40
CA ASP A 155 9.95 -17.79 -18.51
C ASP A 155 9.58 -17.87 -17.01
N ASN A 156 8.29 -18.06 -16.71
CA ASN A 156 7.73 -18.13 -15.38
C ASN A 156 8.00 -16.85 -14.57
N ARG A 157 7.87 -15.68 -15.21
CA ARG A 157 7.97 -14.36 -14.57
C ARG A 157 6.75 -13.51 -14.86
N ILE A 158 6.50 -12.51 -14.04
CA ILE A 158 5.40 -11.57 -14.16
C ILE A 158 5.90 -10.31 -14.86
N TYR A 159 5.15 -9.90 -15.87
CA TYR A 159 5.37 -8.68 -16.62
C TYR A 159 4.19 -7.74 -16.38
N LEU A 160 4.47 -6.46 -16.18
CA LEU A 160 3.46 -5.40 -16.12
C LEU A 160 3.37 -4.75 -17.49
N VAL A 161 2.17 -4.73 -18.05
CA VAL A 161 1.86 -4.17 -19.37
C VAL A 161 0.78 -3.10 -19.27
N ASP A 162 0.59 -2.35 -20.34
CA ASP A 162 -0.47 -1.35 -20.51
C ASP A 162 -0.34 -0.12 -19.60
N PHE A 163 0.44 0.85 -20.10
CA PHE A 163 0.77 2.09 -19.40
C PHE A 163 -0.18 3.24 -19.80
N GLY A 164 -1.36 2.94 -20.34
CA GLY A 164 -2.33 3.95 -20.80
C GLY A 164 -2.92 4.85 -19.71
N ALA A 165 -2.79 4.47 -18.44
CA ALA A 165 -3.32 5.20 -17.28
C ALA A 165 -2.25 5.99 -16.49
N VAL A 166 -1.00 5.99 -16.98
CA VAL A 166 0.15 6.48 -16.21
C VAL A 166 0.12 7.98 -15.93
N GLN A 167 0.75 8.36 -14.82
CA GLN A 167 0.94 9.75 -14.45
C GLN A 167 2.28 9.98 -13.77
N ASP A 168 2.98 11.05 -14.17
CA ASP A 168 4.14 11.59 -13.46
C ASP A 168 3.69 12.24 -12.16
N LYS A 169 4.36 11.89 -11.04
CA LYS A 169 4.09 12.50 -9.73
C LYS A 169 4.23 14.03 -9.74
N ALA A 170 5.07 14.58 -10.62
CA ALA A 170 5.34 16.02 -10.74
C ALA A 170 4.24 16.79 -11.49
N ALA A 171 3.37 16.11 -12.25
CA ALA A 171 2.33 16.74 -13.08
C ALA A 171 1.11 17.26 -12.28
N ARG A 172 1.30 17.65 -11.00
CA ARG A 172 0.24 18.10 -10.10
C ARG A 172 -0.29 19.50 -10.39
N GLU A 173 0.42 20.29 -11.19
CA GLU A 173 0.01 21.65 -11.55
C GLU A 173 -0.46 21.71 -13.01
N GLY A 174 -1.78 21.77 -13.22
CA GLY A 174 -2.38 22.19 -14.50
C GLY A 174 -2.71 21.11 -15.53
N VAL A 175 -2.48 19.82 -15.26
CA VAL A 175 -2.86 18.74 -16.20
C VAL A 175 -4.31 18.33 -15.99
N THR A 176 -5.07 18.19 -17.08
CA THR A 176 -6.49 17.79 -17.11
C THR A 176 -6.73 16.58 -16.20
N PHE A 177 -7.75 16.69 -15.34
CA PHE A 177 -8.16 15.64 -14.39
C PHE A 177 -8.81 14.46 -15.13
N THR A 178 -8.02 13.59 -15.75
CA THR A 178 -8.58 12.37 -16.34
C THR A 178 -8.79 11.33 -15.23
N VAL A 179 -10.06 11.06 -14.95
CA VAL A 179 -10.49 9.97 -14.08
C VAL A 179 -10.20 8.66 -14.82
N VAL A 180 -9.12 7.98 -14.42
CA VAL A 180 -8.71 6.69 -14.98
C VAL A 180 -8.64 5.67 -13.85
N GLY A 181 -9.12 4.46 -14.10
CA GLY A 181 -9.09 3.35 -13.15
C GLY A 181 -10.19 2.34 -13.43
N THR A 182 -9.89 1.05 -13.20
CA THR A 182 -10.89 -0.01 -13.34
C THR A 182 -11.66 -0.18 -12.03
N TYR A 183 -13.01 -0.15 -12.09
CA TYR A 183 -13.88 -0.35 -10.93
C TYR A 183 -13.52 -1.63 -10.16
N GLY A 184 -13.48 -1.55 -8.83
CA GLY A 184 -13.04 -2.63 -7.94
C GLY A 184 -11.52 -2.72 -7.72
N TYR A 185 -10.68 -2.26 -8.66
CA TYR A 185 -9.21 -2.26 -8.52
C TYR A 185 -8.66 -0.89 -8.16
N ALA A 186 -9.28 0.18 -8.68
CA ALA A 186 -8.86 1.54 -8.40
C ALA A 186 -9.43 2.01 -7.03
N PRO A 187 -8.61 2.61 -6.17
CA PRO A 187 -9.07 3.16 -4.89
C PRO A 187 -9.74 4.53 -5.07
N MET A 188 -10.54 4.94 -4.07
CA MET A 188 -11.37 6.15 -4.14
C MET A 188 -10.59 7.44 -4.41
N GLU A 189 -9.39 7.59 -3.83
CA GLU A 189 -8.58 8.80 -4.05
C GLU A 189 -8.12 8.96 -5.50
N GLN A 190 -8.03 7.86 -6.26
CA GLN A 190 -7.68 7.89 -7.68
C GLN A 190 -8.82 8.47 -8.52
N PHE A 191 -10.07 8.17 -8.19
CA PHE A 191 -11.23 8.79 -8.84
C PHE A 191 -11.33 10.30 -8.55
N GLY A 192 -10.78 10.75 -7.41
CA GLY A 192 -10.61 12.16 -7.08
C GLY A 192 -9.37 12.83 -7.70
N GLY A 193 -8.62 12.14 -8.58
CA GLY A 193 -7.40 12.66 -9.21
C GLY A 193 -6.20 12.81 -8.27
N ARG A 194 -6.25 12.19 -7.08
CA ARG A 194 -5.22 12.27 -6.03
C ARG A 194 -4.43 10.98 -5.88
N ALA A 195 -4.22 10.27 -6.99
CA ALA A 195 -3.44 9.03 -7.00
C ALA A 195 -2.05 9.25 -6.40
N VAL A 196 -1.62 8.31 -5.56
CA VAL A 196 -0.31 8.29 -4.92
C VAL A 196 0.32 6.90 -5.10
N ALA A 197 1.57 6.72 -4.70
CA ALA A 197 2.23 5.42 -4.72
C ALA A 197 1.42 4.31 -4.00
N ALA A 198 0.75 4.69 -2.89
CA ALA A 198 -0.14 3.80 -2.15
C ALA A 198 -1.43 3.42 -2.91
N SER A 199 -1.78 4.12 -3.99
CA SER A 199 -2.92 3.77 -4.85
C SER A 199 -2.60 2.55 -5.73
N ASP A 200 -1.39 2.48 -6.28
CA ASP A 200 -0.90 1.28 -6.99
C ASP A 200 -0.84 0.05 -6.05
N LEU A 201 -0.51 0.27 -4.78
CA LEU A 201 -0.50 -0.80 -3.78
C LEU A 201 -1.89 -1.37 -3.48
N TYR A 202 -2.92 -0.52 -3.44
CA TYR A 202 -4.30 -0.98 -3.34
C TYR A 202 -4.69 -1.82 -4.56
N ALA A 203 -4.37 -1.34 -5.76
CA ALA A 203 -4.67 -2.04 -7.00
C ALA A 203 -3.98 -3.42 -7.07
N LEU A 204 -2.74 -3.52 -6.59
CA LEU A 204 -2.06 -4.81 -6.39
C LEU A 204 -2.80 -5.70 -5.39
N GLY A 205 -3.21 -5.16 -4.24
CA GLY A 205 -3.96 -5.91 -3.22
C GLY A 205 -5.27 -6.48 -3.76
N ALA A 206 -6.08 -5.65 -4.41
CA ALA A 206 -7.33 -6.04 -5.06
C ALA A 206 -7.10 -7.10 -6.16
N THR A 207 -6.03 -6.94 -6.96
CA THR A 207 -5.61 -7.92 -7.97
C THR A 207 -5.30 -9.27 -7.35
N LEU A 208 -4.48 -9.31 -6.30
CA LEU A 208 -4.11 -10.56 -5.62
C LEU A 208 -5.33 -11.24 -4.98
N ILE A 209 -6.23 -10.47 -4.37
CA ILE A 209 -7.48 -11.00 -3.81
C ILE A 209 -8.35 -11.63 -4.91
N HIS A 210 -8.44 -10.99 -6.07
CA HIS A 210 -9.15 -11.57 -7.21
C HIS A 210 -8.50 -12.89 -7.65
N LEU A 211 -7.17 -12.96 -7.73
CA LEU A 211 -6.48 -14.20 -8.14
C LEU A 211 -6.68 -15.36 -7.14
N LEU A 212 -6.79 -15.03 -5.85
CA LEU A 212 -6.95 -16.01 -4.78
C LEU A 212 -8.40 -16.51 -4.65
N THR A 213 -9.37 -15.61 -4.78
CA THR A 213 -10.81 -15.92 -4.66
C THR A 213 -11.42 -16.37 -5.99
N GLY A 214 -10.85 -15.89 -7.10
CA GLY A 214 -11.46 -15.87 -8.43
C GLY A 214 -12.79 -15.15 -8.52
N THR A 215 -13.07 -14.25 -7.57
CA THR A 215 -14.23 -13.35 -7.59
C THR A 215 -13.71 -11.93 -7.83
N SER A 216 -14.33 -11.20 -8.76
CA SER A 216 -13.94 -9.81 -9.02
C SER A 216 -14.05 -8.98 -7.73
N PRO A 217 -13.12 -8.05 -7.46
CA PRO A 217 -13.20 -7.20 -6.26
C PRO A 217 -14.50 -6.38 -6.19
N SER A 218 -15.09 -6.05 -7.35
CA SER A 218 -16.40 -5.39 -7.45
C SER A 218 -17.57 -6.20 -6.89
N ASP A 219 -17.42 -7.53 -6.89
CA ASP A 219 -18.49 -8.48 -6.57
C ASP A 219 -18.30 -9.08 -5.17
N LEU A 220 -17.17 -8.78 -4.52
CA LEU A 220 -16.92 -9.15 -3.13
C LEU A 220 -17.71 -8.25 -2.18
N PRO A 221 -18.23 -8.80 -1.06
CA PRO A 221 -18.88 -7.98 -0.06
C PRO A 221 -17.91 -6.96 0.52
N GLN A 222 -18.45 -5.80 0.87
CA GLN A 222 -17.69 -4.71 1.45
C GLN A 222 -18.28 -4.31 2.80
N GLN A 223 -17.40 -4.02 3.75
CA GLN A 223 -17.75 -3.45 5.05
C GLN A 223 -16.77 -2.31 5.34
N ASP A 224 -17.28 -1.12 5.66
CA ASP A 224 -16.47 0.09 5.86
C ASP A 224 -15.49 0.34 4.71
N LEU A 225 -15.94 0.14 3.47
CA LEU A 225 -15.15 0.25 2.23
C LEU A 225 -13.99 -0.76 2.11
N ARG A 226 -13.93 -1.77 2.98
CA ARG A 226 -12.96 -2.86 2.92
C ARG A 226 -13.55 -4.10 2.27
N LEU A 227 -12.81 -4.68 1.32
CA LEU A 227 -13.15 -5.97 0.69
C LEU A 227 -13.11 -7.10 1.73
N GLN A 228 -14.20 -7.85 1.82
CA GLN A 228 -14.31 -9.02 2.69
C GLN A 228 -13.98 -10.29 1.90
N PHE A 229 -12.76 -10.81 2.10
CA PHE A 229 -12.26 -11.95 1.34
C PHE A 229 -11.70 -13.09 2.20
N ALA A 230 -11.40 -12.85 3.48
CA ALA A 230 -10.65 -13.78 4.32
C ALA A 230 -11.38 -15.11 4.57
N ASP A 231 -12.71 -15.07 4.60
CA ASP A 231 -13.63 -16.22 4.70
C ASP A 231 -13.70 -17.07 3.42
N ARG A 232 -13.27 -16.51 2.28
CA ARG A 232 -13.33 -17.15 0.95
C ARG A 232 -12.03 -17.83 0.53
N VAL A 233 -10.99 -17.76 1.35
CA VAL A 233 -9.64 -18.22 1.01
C VAL A 233 -9.00 -18.97 2.17
N ASN A 234 -8.16 -19.95 1.87
CA ASN A 234 -7.35 -20.64 2.87
C ASN A 234 -5.90 -20.11 2.81
N LEU A 235 -5.63 -19.04 3.54
CA LEU A 235 -4.33 -18.35 3.55
C LEU A 235 -3.77 -18.29 4.97
N SER A 236 -2.45 -18.18 5.08
CA SER A 236 -1.82 -17.90 6.35
C SER A 236 -2.30 -16.56 6.93
N PRO A 237 -2.54 -16.45 8.25
CA PRO A 237 -2.98 -15.19 8.88
C PRO A 237 -2.08 -14.00 8.54
N SER A 238 -0.77 -14.28 8.41
CA SER A 238 0.23 -13.31 8.00
C SER A 238 -0.02 -12.69 6.62
N PHE A 239 -0.51 -13.47 5.66
CA PHE A 239 -0.75 -13.02 4.30
C PHE A 239 -2.07 -12.28 4.20
N VAL A 240 -3.10 -12.77 4.92
CA VAL A 240 -4.38 -12.07 5.06
C VAL A 240 -4.15 -10.67 5.61
N SER A 241 -3.42 -10.54 6.72
CA SER A 241 -3.08 -9.24 7.32
C SER A 241 -2.29 -8.34 6.36
N TRP A 242 -1.38 -8.91 5.58
CA TRP A 242 -0.61 -8.15 4.59
C TRP A 242 -1.47 -7.65 3.43
N LEU A 243 -2.39 -8.48 2.91
CA LEU A 243 -3.35 -8.10 1.88
C LEU A 243 -4.32 -7.03 2.40
N GLN A 244 -4.87 -7.21 3.61
CA GLN A 244 -5.73 -6.22 4.26
C GLN A 244 -5.04 -4.85 4.38
N LYS A 245 -3.75 -4.84 4.75
CA LYS A 245 -2.96 -3.60 4.83
C LYS A 245 -2.78 -2.92 3.47
N LEU A 246 -2.64 -3.68 2.37
CA LEU A 246 -2.58 -3.09 1.03
C LEU A 246 -3.90 -2.42 0.62
N ILE A 247 -5.03 -3.00 1.02
CA ILE A 247 -6.37 -2.55 0.60
C ILE A 247 -7.08 -1.65 1.63
N GLU A 248 -6.35 -1.08 2.60
CA GLU A 248 -6.96 -0.14 3.54
C GLU A 248 -7.61 1.05 2.78
N PRO A 249 -8.83 1.50 3.13
CA PRO A 249 -9.49 2.55 2.36
C PRO A 249 -8.71 3.86 2.39
N ALA A 250 -8.19 4.24 3.57
CA ALA A 250 -7.38 5.42 3.77
C ALA A 250 -5.92 5.17 3.31
N PRO A 251 -5.38 5.93 2.34
CA PRO A 251 -4.01 5.73 1.84
C PRO A 251 -2.94 5.79 2.93
N GLU A 252 -3.10 6.65 3.93
CA GLU A 252 -2.20 6.80 5.08
C GLU A 252 -2.21 5.57 6.03
N GLN A 253 -3.22 4.71 5.91
CA GLN A 253 -3.29 3.44 6.62
C GLN A 253 -2.72 2.28 5.80
N ARG A 254 -2.31 2.48 4.54
CA ARG A 254 -1.61 1.46 3.75
C ARG A 254 -0.12 1.45 4.06
N PHE A 255 0.65 0.60 3.36
CA PHE A 255 2.10 0.76 3.33
C PHE A 255 2.48 2.09 2.66
N THR A 256 3.50 2.75 3.18
CA THR A 256 3.95 4.06 2.70
C THR A 256 4.47 3.98 1.27
N ASN A 257 5.13 2.87 0.92
CA ASN A 257 5.70 2.64 -0.41
C ASN A 257 5.85 1.13 -0.69
N ALA A 258 6.15 0.80 -1.96
CA ALA A 258 6.31 -0.58 -2.41
C ALA A 258 7.49 -1.32 -1.73
N ARG A 259 8.55 -0.60 -1.31
CA ARG A 259 9.68 -1.18 -0.58
C ARG A 259 9.27 -1.69 0.79
N GLU A 260 8.49 -0.90 1.53
CA GLU A 260 7.94 -1.29 2.82
C GLU A 260 7.04 -2.53 2.68
N ALA A 261 6.10 -2.50 1.73
CA ALA A 261 5.23 -3.64 1.47
C ALA A 261 6.02 -4.92 1.14
N LEU A 262 7.08 -4.80 0.31
CA LEU A 262 7.94 -5.92 -0.07
C LEU A 262 8.75 -6.45 1.12
N ASN A 263 9.29 -5.56 1.96
CA ASN A 263 10.05 -5.94 3.14
C ASN A 263 9.19 -6.70 4.15
N VAL A 264 7.96 -6.24 4.42
CA VAL A 264 7.02 -6.95 5.31
C VAL A 264 6.60 -8.30 4.73
N LEU A 265 6.44 -8.39 3.40
CA LEU A 265 6.12 -9.64 2.71
C LEU A 265 7.27 -10.66 2.85
N LYS A 266 8.53 -10.22 2.71
CA LYS A 266 9.74 -11.05 2.76
C LYS A 266 10.21 -11.38 4.18
N SER A 267 10.14 -10.45 5.13
CA SER A 267 10.60 -10.68 6.51
C SER A 267 9.85 -11.84 7.17
N ARG A 268 8.58 -12.04 6.81
CA ARG A 268 7.78 -13.18 7.27
C ARG A 268 8.02 -14.48 6.50
N LEU A 269 8.71 -14.44 5.35
CA LEU A 269 9.24 -15.63 4.65
C LEU A 269 10.58 -16.06 5.26
N ALA A 270 11.40 -15.12 5.70
CA ALA A 270 12.68 -15.38 6.37
C ALA A 270 12.49 -16.12 7.71
N ILE A 271 11.43 -15.81 8.47
CA ILE A 271 11.10 -16.53 9.72
C ILE A 271 10.79 -18.02 9.45
N LYS A 272 10.14 -18.36 8.33
CA LYS A 272 9.87 -19.76 7.95
C LYS A 272 11.11 -20.51 7.44
N SER A 273 12.06 -19.81 6.81
CA SER A 273 13.31 -20.41 6.31
C SER A 273 14.40 -20.54 7.39
N ALA A 274 14.42 -19.61 8.35
CA ALA A 274 15.32 -19.66 9.51
C ALA A 274 14.88 -20.71 10.54
N ASN A 275 13.56 -20.96 10.68
CA ASN A 275 13.02 -21.97 11.60
C ASN A 275 13.35 -23.44 11.26
N LYS A 276 14.12 -23.70 10.19
CA LYS A 276 14.63 -25.06 9.89
C LYS A 276 16.02 -25.32 10.48
N ASN A 277 16.79 -24.29 10.82
CA ASN A 277 18.10 -24.41 11.44
C ASN A 277 18.27 -23.33 12.51
N GLN A 278 18.33 -23.75 13.78
CA GLN A 278 18.56 -22.97 15.01
C GLN A 278 17.32 -22.36 15.68
N LEU A 279 16.89 -23.06 16.72
CA LEU A 279 16.03 -22.59 17.78
C LEU A 279 16.77 -21.54 18.63
N LEU A 280 16.23 -20.32 18.66
CA LEU A 280 16.06 -19.56 19.89
C LEU A 280 14.60 -19.05 19.87
N PRO A 281 13.80 -19.31 20.92
CA PRO A 281 12.40 -18.91 20.92
C PRO A 281 12.32 -17.38 20.92
N LEU A 282 11.74 -16.81 19.86
CA LEU A 282 11.16 -15.47 19.95
C LEU A 282 10.05 -15.56 20.98
N LYS A 283 10.29 -14.98 22.15
CA LYS A 283 9.34 -14.88 23.26
C LYS A 283 8.07 -14.25 22.71
N GLU A 284 7.04 -15.06 22.50
CA GLU A 284 5.73 -14.60 22.07
C GLU A 284 5.21 -13.66 23.16
N ILE A 285 5.13 -12.36 22.86
CA ILE A 285 4.72 -11.38 23.85
C ILE A 285 3.21 -11.52 24.01
N ILE A 286 2.81 -12.29 25.03
CA ILE A 286 1.42 -12.47 25.40
C ILE A 286 0.88 -11.12 25.90
N ASN A 287 -0.19 -10.64 25.28
CA ASN A 287 -0.85 -9.41 25.71
C ASN A 287 -1.68 -9.67 26.97
N ASN A 288 -1.09 -9.36 28.12
CA ASN A 288 -1.70 -9.46 29.44
C ASN A 288 -2.15 -8.10 30.02
N SER A 289 -2.55 -7.18 29.14
CA SER A 289 -3.13 -5.92 29.58
C SER A 289 -4.54 -6.08 30.13
N GLY A 290 -4.97 -5.14 30.97
CA GLY A 290 -6.35 -5.09 31.48
C GLY A 290 -6.69 -6.13 32.54
N CYS A 291 -5.69 -6.80 33.12
CA CYS A 291 -5.88 -7.83 34.14
C CYS A 291 -6.18 -7.28 35.55
N GLY A 292 -6.30 -5.96 35.70
CA GLY A 292 -6.54 -5.28 36.97
C GLY A 292 -5.26 -4.87 37.70
N ILE A 293 -5.25 -3.67 38.30
CA ILE A 293 -4.06 -3.07 38.93
C ILE A 293 -3.52 -3.91 40.10
N ASN A 294 -4.41 -4.59 40.82
CA ASN A 294 -4.08 -5.44 41.97
C ASN A 294 -3.71 -6.88 41.59
N ASN A 295 -3.61 -7.20 40.29
CA ASN A 295 -3.21 -8.52 39.85
C ASN A 295 -1.67 -8.63 39.86
N HIS A 296 -1.17 -9.54 40.69
CA HIS A 296 0.25 -9.82 40.87
C HIS A 296 0.73 -11.07 40.09
N ASN A 297 -0.18 -11.85 39.53
CA ASN A 297 0.14 -13.07 38.79
C ASN A 297 0.62 -12.78 37.37
N GLU A 298 0.15 -11.68 36.78
CA GLU A 298 0.49 -11.27 35.42
C GLU A 298 1.70 -10.32 35.41
N THR A 299 2.73 -10.69 34.66
CA THR A 299 4.00 -9.94 34.58
C THR A 299 3.96 -8.91 33.46
N VAL A 300 4.16 -7.63 33.77
CA VAL A 300 4.17 -6.59 32.74
C VAL A 300 5.41 -6.74 31.87
N PRO A 301 5.30 -6.73 30.52
CA PRO A 301 6.46 -6.83 29.64
C PRO A 301 7.51 -5.76 29.94
N GLU A 302 8.79 -6.13 29.93
CA GLU A 302 9.91 -5.22 30.25
C GLU A 302 9.90 -3.96 29.37
N GLU A 303 9.43 -4.07 28.14
CA GLU A 303 9.31 -2.96 27.19
C GLU A 303 8.33 -1.85 27.58
N ILE A 304 7.43 -2.14 28.52
CA ILE A 304 6.46 -1.19 29.09
C ILE A 304 7.03 -0.54 30.34
N LEU A 305 7.92 -1.24 31.05
CA LEU A 305 8.56 -0.74 32.25
C LEU A 305 9.41 0.49 31.90
N GLY A 306 9.34 1.49 32.77
CA GLY A 306 10.01 2.77 32.57
C GLY A 306 9.21 3.91 33.17
N TRP A 307 9.81 5.10 33.10
CA TRP A 307 9.22 6.30 33.70
C TRP A 307 8.00 6.78 32.90
N ASN A 308 6.93 7.12 33.62
CA ASN A 308 5.71 7.69 33.06
C ASN A 308 5.64 9.20 33.34
N TRP A 309 6.01 10.00 32.34
CA TRP A 309 6.00 11.46 32.44
C TRP A 309 4.59 12.05 32.58
N GLY A 310 3.58 11.44 31.99
CA GLY A 310 2.20 11.90 32.13
C GLY A 310 1.67 11.71 33.55
N ALA A 311 1.93 10.56 34.16
CA ALA A 311 1.57 10.23 35.53
C ALA A 311 2.33 11.10 36.55
N PHE A 312 3.60 11.42 36.27
CA PHE A 312 4.42 12.28 37.12
C PHE A 312 3.98 13.75 37.07
N LEU A 313 3.73 14.30 35.87
CA LEU A 313 3.45 15.73 35.69
C LEU A 313 1.97 16.09 35.88
N MET A 314 1.06 15.11 35.75
CA MET A 314 -0.39 15.33 35.88
C MET A 314 -1.09 14.20 36.64
N PRO A 315 -0.65 13.82 37.85
CA PRO A 315 -1.24 12.69 38.57
C PRO A 315 -2.74 12.88 38.84
N TRP A 316 -3.18 14.12 39.05
CA TRP A 316 -4.57 14.51 39.31
C TRP A 316 -5.52 14.27 38.11
N LEU A 317 -5.00 14.32 36.87
CA LEU A 317 -5.79 14.11 35.66
C LEU A 317 -5.58 12.71 35.09
N TRP A 318 -4.34 12.25 35.13
CA TRP A 318 -3.89 10.98 34.56
C TRP A 318 -4.56 9.76 35.24
N MET A 319 -4.90 9.87 36.52
CA MET A 319 -5.54 8.80 37.29
C MET A 319 -6.93 8.41 36.78
N TRP A 320 -7.70 9.36 36.25
CA TRP A 320 -9.11 9.18 35.88
C TRP A 320 -9.31 8.22 34.69
N PRO A 321 -8.62 8.42 33.54
CA PRO A 321 -8.74 7.51 32.40
C PRO A 321 -8.03 6.16 32.59
N ASN A 322 -7.17 6.03 33.61
CA ASN A 322 -6.45 4.80 33.93
C ASN A 322 -6.98 4.09 35.19
N GLN A 323 -8.10 4.57 35.78
CA GLN A 323 -8.75 3.98 36.96
C GLN A 323 -7.81 3.77 38.17
N VAL A 324 -6.80 4.62 38.33
CA VAL A 324 -5.79 4.52 39.41
C VAL A 324 -6.17 5.44 40.57
N TRP A 325 -7.21 5.06 41.34
CA TRP A 325 -7.84 5.96 42.32
C TRP A 325 -6.98 6.34 43.53
N CYS A 326 -5.87 5.65 43.81
CA CYS A 326 -4.90 6.12 44.80
C CYS A 326 -4.30 7.49 44.43
N GLY A 327 -4.47 7.96 43.19
CA GLY A 327 -4.10 9.31 42.77
C GLY A 327 -4.85 10.44 43.47
N VAL A 328 -6.01 10.16 44.11
CA VAL A 328 -6.76 11.17 44.88
C VAL A 328 -5.92 11.70 46.05
N PHE A 329 -5.00 10.90 46.58
CA PHE A 329 -4.12 11.32 47.67
C PHE A 329 -3.09 12.38 47.25
N CYS A 330 -2.91 12.65 45.95
CA CYS A 330 -2.08 13.76 45.47
C CYS A 330 -2.63 15.14 45.86
N PHE A 331 -3.91 15.24 46.23
CA PHE A 331 -4.50 16.47 46.76
C PHE A 331 -4.15 16.73 48.23
N ILE A 332 -3.45 15.80 48.91
CA ILE A 332 -2.98 16.00 50.28
C ILE A 332 -1.55 16.61 50.25
N PRO A 333 -1.36 17.87 50.69
CA PRO A 333 -0.11 18.60 50.49
C PRO A 333 1.15 17.93 51.07
N ARG A 334 1.01 17.20 52.18
CA ARG A 334 2.14 16.51 52.84
C ARG A 334 2.68 15.31 52.05
N PHE A 335 1.89 14.71 51.16
CA PHE A 335 2.23 13.45 50.48
C PHE A 335 2.32 13.58 48.95
N SER A 336 1.92 14.73 48.40
CA SER A 336 1.73 14.94 46.96
C SER A 336 2.98 14.67 46.10
N TRP A 337 4.15 15.11 46.55
CA TRP A 337 5.39 14.97 45.77
C TRP A 337 5.93 13.53 45.78
N PHE A 338 5.84 12.82 46.91
CA PHE A 338 6.19 11.41 47.00
C PHE A 338 5.27 10.54 46.12
N LEU A 339 3.97 10.82 46.15
CA LEU A 339 2.99 10.15 45.29
C LEU A 339 3.25 10.42 43.81
N ALA A 340 3.58 11.66 43.42
CA ALA A 340 3.94 11.97 42.04
C ALA A 340 5.14 11.13 41.55
N ILE A 341 6.19 11.01 42.36
CA ILE A 341 7.35 10.15 42.05
C ILE A 341 6.93 8.68 41.93
N ALA A 342 6.08 8.19 42.84
CA ALA A 342 5.55 6.82 42.78
C ALA A 342 4.72 6.59 41.50
N PHE A 343 3.89 7.55 41.09
CA PHE A 343 3.15 7.53 39.83
C PHE A 343 4.09 7.58 38.61
N GLY A 344 5.18 8.35 38.67
CA GLY A 344 6.21 8.33 37.62
C GLY A 344 6.86 6.95 37.47
N ALA A 345 7.19 6.30 38.58
CA ALA A 345 7.87 5.01 38.58
C ALA A 345 6.94 3.83 38.21
N LYS A 346 5.68 3.85 38.66
CA LYS A 346 4.72 2.74 38.48
C LYS A 346 3.62 3.01 37.44
N GLY A 347 3.55 4.21 36.89
CA GLY A 347 2.45 4.67 36.06
C GLY A 347 2.24 3.81 34.80
N ASN A 348 3.32 3.40 34.12
CA ASN A 348 3.19 2.52 32.96
C ASN A 348 2.62 1.15 33.32
N GLU A 349 3.06 0.58 34.44
CA GLU A 349 2.58 -0.72 34.93
C GLU A 349 1.08 -0.66 35.25
N TRP A 350 0.66 0.37 35.99
CA TRP A 350 -0.74 0.57 36.36
C TRP A 350 -1.62 0.87 35.14
N ALA A 351 -1.17 1.71 34.21
CA ALA A 351 -1.92 1.99 32.98
C ALA A 351 -2.04 0.75 32.07
N TRP A 352 -1.02 -0.10 32.00
CA TRP A 352 -1.09 -1.36 31.25
C TRP A 352 -2.10 -2.34 31.86
N LYS A 353 -2.11 -2.46 33.20
CA LYS A 353 -3.04 -3.34 33.92
C LYS A 353 -4.47 -2.80 34.00
N SER A 354 -4.66 -1.49 33.87
CA SER A 354 -5.97 -0.83 34.05
C SER A 354 -7.01 -1.16 32.98
N ARG A 355 -6.57 -1.34 31.72
CA ARG A 355 -7.47 -1.60 30.59
C ARG A 355 -6.78 -2.45 29.54
N ARG A 356 -7.58 -3.11 28.71
CA ARG A 356 -7.10 -3.96 27.63
C ARG A 356 -6.60 -3.11 26.46
N TRP A 357 -5.38 -3.36 26.02
CA TRP A 357 -4.73 -2.74 24.88
C TRP A 357 -4.68 -3.72 23.71
N ASN A 358 -4.65 -3.26 22.47
CA ASN A 358 -4.55 -4.15 21.31
C ASN A 358 -3.09 -4.55 21.04
N SER A 359 -2.13 -3.69 21.38
CA SER A 359 -0.69 -3.97 21.29
C SER A 359 0.13 -3.07 22.21
N ILE A 360 1.42 -3.41 22.38
CA ILE A 360 2.39 -2.58 23.12
C ILE A 360 2.60 -1.23 22.43
N GLU A 361 2.60 -1.18 21.10
CA GLU A 361 2.77 0.04 20.31
C GLU A 361 1.59 0.99 20.52
N GLN A 362 0.35 0.48 20.54
CA GLN A 362 -0.83 1.29 20.82
C GLN A 362 -0.75 1.91 22.22
N PHE A 363 -0.33 1.14 23.23
CA PHE A 363 -0.09 1.65 24.57
C PHE A 363 0.99 2.72 24.60
N LYS A 364 2.15 2.46 23.97
CA LYS A 364 3.28 3.41 23.92
C LYS A 364 2.88 4.72 23.23
N ALA A 365 2.14 4.66 22.13
CA ALA A 365 1.62 5.84 21.44
C ALA A 365 0.68 6.66 22.34
N HIS A 366 -0.20 5.98 23.08
CA HIS A 366 -1.08 6.64 24.03
C HIS A 366 -0.31 7.29 25.19
N GLN A 367 0.71 6.62 25.75
CA GLN A 367 1.54 7.19 26.82
C GLN A 367 2.40 8.37 26.33
N ARG A 368 2.84 8.38 25.06
CA ARG A 368 3.50 9.55 24.47
C ARG A 368 2.59 10.77 24.45
N GLY A 369 1.31 10.59 24.12
CA GLY A 369 0.32 11.66 24.20
C GLY A 369 0.20 12.25 25.61
N TRP A 370 0.16 11.38 26.63
CA TRP A 370 0.17 11.81 28.03
C TRP A 370 1.45 12.52 28.46
N ALA A 371 2.62 12.08 27.98
CA ALA A 371 3.88 12.74 28.26
C ALA A 371 3.91 14.16 27.66
N ILE A 372 3.46 14.33 26.42
CA ILE A 372 3.38 15.64 25.75
C ILE A 372 2.42 16.57 26.50
N ALA A 373 1.22 16.08 26.82
CA ALA A 373 0.25 16.85 27.61
C ALA A 373 0.80 17.20 29.00
N GLY A 374 1.55 16.28 29.63
CA GLY A 374 2.22 16.51 30.92
C GLY A 374 3.20 17.66 30.87
N ILE A 375 4.00 17.74 29.82
CA ILE A 375 5.00 18.80 29.63
C ILE A 375 4.31 20.14 29.33
N LEU A 376 3.36 20.16 28.40
CA LEU A 376 2.74 21.41 27.91
C LEU A 376 1.72 22.01 28.88
N ILE A 377 1.02 21.18 29.66
CA ILE A 377 -0.10 21.60 30.49
C ILE A 377 0.21 21.33 31.96
N GLY A 378 0.61 20.10 32.28
CA GLY A 378 0.87 19.65 33.65
C GLY A 378 1.98 20.41 34.36
N GLY A 379 3.13 20.57 33.70
CA GLY A 379 4.28 21.29 34.22
C GLY A 379 3.94 22.73 34.62
N PRO A 380 3.42 23.56 33.70
CA PRO A 380 3.04 24.94 33.99
C PRO A 380 2.01 25.09 35.12
N ILE A 381 0.96 24.25 35.13
CA ILE A 381 -0.05 24.28 36.20
C ILE A 381 0.57 23.91 37.54
N SER A 382 1.40 22.87 37.57
CA SER A 382 2.07 22.43 38.79
C SER A 382 2.97 23.54 39.35
N ILE A 383 3.79 24.18 38.49
CA ILE A 383 4.63 25.32 38.89
C ILE A 383 3.78 26.45 39.47
N MET A 384 2.68 26.82 38.82
CA MET A 384 1.76 27.85 39.31
C MET A 384 1.18 27.51 40.68
N MET A 385 0.80 26.25 40.91
CA MET A 385 0.29 25.79 42.21
C MET A 385 1.37 25.82 43.29
N TRP A 386 2.60 25.41 42.98
CA TRP A 386 3.73 25.45 43.92
C TRP A 386 4.11 26.88 44.31
N VAL A 387 4.17 27.80 43.34
CA VAL A 387 4.44 29.23 43.60
C VAL A 387 3.37 29.83 44.52
N ARG A 388 2.09 29.52 44.28
CA ARG A 388 0.99 29.98 45.15
C ARG A 388 1.05 29.37 46.55
N ALA A 389 1.37 28.08 46.67
CA ALA A 389 1.48 27.41 47.96
C ALA A 389 2.64 27.97 48.80
N ILE A 390 3.78 28.27 48.18
CA ILE A 390 4.93 28.90 48.84
C ILE A 390 4.58 30.32 49.30
N ALA A 391 3.93 31.12 48.45
CA ALA A 391 3.49 32.46 48.79
C ALA A 391 2.49 32.48 49.98
N LEU A 392 1.58 31.50 50.05
CA LEU A 392 0.64 31.35 51.17
C LEU A 392 1.33 30.93 52.46
N LEU A 393 2.34 30.05 52.40
CA LEU A 393 3.14 29.68 53.57
C LEU A 393 3.97 30.84 54.08
N GLN A 394 4.54 31.67 53.20
CA GLN A 394 5.26 32.89 53.57
C GLN A 394 4.37 34.00 54.14
N ALA A 395 3.06 33.97 53.90
CA ALA A 395 2.10 34.91 54.47
C ALA A 395 1.49 34.43 55.80
N ALA A 396 1.68 33.15 56.14
CA ALA A 396 1.16 32.51 57.36
C ALA A 396 2.20 32.41 58.50
N PHE A 397 3.45 32.76 58.21
CA PHE A 397 4.55 32.97 59.16
C PHE A 397 5.05 34.41 59.01
#